data_AF-A0A1G7QR66-F1
#
_entry.id   AF-A0A1G7QR66-F1
#
_cell.length_a   1.000
_cell.length_b   1.000
_cell.length_c   1.000
_cell.angle_alpha   90.00
_cell.angle_beta   90.00
_cell.angle_gamma   90.00
#
_symmetry.space_group_name_H-M   'P 1'
#
loop_
_entity.id
_entity.type
_entity.pdbx_description
1 polymer ?
#
loop_
_entity_poly.entity_id
_entity_poly.type
_entity_poly.pdbx_seq_one_letter_code
_entity_poly.pdbx_strand_id
1 'polypeptide(L)'
;MTLIQRSNDAKALWNAVVSDRPPPDDRQFIVWARRFTDSQIEHAFLKVGRKFAGHPTEPATIHRYVTGLLLNLERETTKGTMSDVATV
;
A
#
# COMPACT_ATOMS: atom_id res chain seq x y z
N MET A 1 -7.11 -12.54 -11.14
CA MET A 1 -7.49 -12.30 -9.72
C MET A 1 -8.58 -11.24 -9.67
N THR A 2 -9.65 -11.43 -8.90
CA THR A 2 -10.76 -10.46 -8.81
C THR A 2 -10.41 -9.31 -7.86
N LEU A 3 -11.07 -8.15 -7.99
CA LEU A 3 -10.84 -7.01 -7.08
C LEU A 3 -11.09 -7.38 -5.61
N ILE A 4 -12.14 -8.17 -5.34
CA ILE A 4 -12.46 -8.64 -3.99
C ILE A 4 -11.37 -9.56 -3.44
N GLN A 5 -10.83 -10.45 -4.27
CA GLN A 5 -9.70 -11.29 -3.85
C GLN A 5 -8.49 -10.42 -3.51
N ARG A 6 -8.13 -9.47 -4.36
CA ARG A 6 -7.01 -8.53 -4.13
C ARG A 6 -7.17 -7.72 -2.84
N SER A 7 -8.38 -7.23 -2.55
CA SER A 7 -8.63 -6.50 -1.30
C SER A 7 -8.52 -7.40 -0.07
N ASN A 8 -8.98 -8.66 -0.16
CA ASN A 8 -8.86 -9.63 0.93
C ASN A 8 -7.40 -10.01 1.17
N ASP A 9 -6.62 -10.22 0.11
CA ASP A 9 -5.20 -10.54 0.20
C ASP A 9 -4.41 -9.37 0.80
N ALA A 10 -4.74 -8.13 0.41
CA ALA A 10 -4.16 -6.94 1.04
C ALA A 10 -4.51 -6.87 2.53
N LYS A 11 -5.75 -7.13 2.94
CA LYS A 11 -6.15 -7.16 4.36
C LYS A 11 -5.41 -8.24 5.13
N ALA A 12 -5.26 -9.44 4.55
CA ALA A 12 -4.48 -10.52 5.14
C ALA A 12 -3.01 -10.10 5.34
N LEU A 13 -2.42 -9.45 4.34
CA LEU A 13 -1.05 -8.94 4.43
C LEU A 13 -0.90 -7.88 5.51
N TRP A 14 -1.85 -6.94 5.63
CA TRP A 14 -1.84 -5.95 6.71
C TRP A 14 -1.77 -6.63 8.07
N ASN A 15 -2.64 -7.61 8.33
CA ASN A 15 -2.67 -8.33 9.59
C ASN A 15 -1.37 -9.12 9.86
N ALA A 16 -0.66 -9.52 8.80
CA ALA A 16 0.61 -10.22 8.93
C ALA A 16 1.80 -9.28 9.23
N VAL A 17 1.87 -8.10 8.58
CA VAL A 17 3.07 -7.24 8.62
C VAL A 17 2.90 -5.95 9.40
N VAL A 18 1.66 -5.54 9.68
CA VAL A 18 1.28 -4.39 10.51
C VAL A 18 0.39 -4.86 11.66
N SER A 19 0.73 -6.02 12.23
CA SER A 19 -0.09 -6.80 13.16
C SER A 19 -0.40 -6.11 14.49
N ASP A 20 0.43 -5.14 14.89
CA ASP A 20 0.27 -4.35 16.11
C ASP A 20 -0.65 -3.13 15.93
N ARG A 21 -1.32 -3.01 14.77
CA ARG A 21 -2.21 -1.89 14.44
C ARG A 21 -3.54 -2.40 13.91
N PRO A 22 -4.65 -1.73 14.27
CA PRO A 22 -5.93 -2.06 13.68
C PRO A 22 -5.86 -1.84 12.16
N PRO A 23 -6.41 -2.76 11.36
CA PRO A 23 -6.53 -2.55 9.93
C PRO A 23 -7.49 -1.39 9.64
N PRO A 24 -7.32 -0.69 8.51
CA PRO A 24 -8.34 0.21 8.01
C PRO A 24 -9.61 -0.55 7.62
N ASP A 25 -10.69 0.19 7.38
CA ASP A 25 -11.95 -0.38 6.90
C ASP A 25 -11.79 -1.12 5.57
N ASP A 26 -12.62 -2.13 5.33
CA ASP A 26 -12.61 -2.93 4.09
C ASP A 26 -12.69 -2.08 2.82
N ARG A 27 -13.42 -0.95 2.89
CA ARG A 27 -13.51 0.03 1.81
C ARG A 27 -12.14 0.57 1.40
N GLN A 28 -11.24 0.78 2.35
CA GLN A 28 -9.90 1.30 2.07
C GLN A 28 -9.05 0.25 1.32
N PHE A 29 -9.15 -1.02 1.69
CA PHE A 29 -8.48 -2.11 0.96
C PHE A 29 -9.00 -2.24 -0.46
N ILE A 30 -10.31 -2.08 -0.68
CA ILE A 30 -10.90 -2.04 -2.03
C ILE A 30 -10.35 -0.86 -2.83
N VAL A 31 -10.25 0.33 -2.22
CA VAL A 31 -9.68 1.53 -2.88
C VAL A 31 -8.23 1.30 -3.26
N TRP A 32 -7.41 0.75 -2.36
CA TRP A 32 -6.01 0.46 -2.67
C TRP A 32 -5.88 -0.61 -3.76
N ALA A 33 -6.59 -1.73 -3.64
CA ALA A 33 -6.58 -2.81 -4.63
C ALA A 33 -7.08 -2.35 -6.01
N ARG A 34 -8.03 -1.41 -6.05
CA ARG A 34 -8.53 -0.87 -7.33
C ARG A 34 -7.51 0.02 -8.04
N ARG A 35 -6.69 0.75 -7.30
CA ARG A 35 -5.81 1.80 -7.84
C ARG A 35 -4.36 1.34 -8.03
N PHE A 36 -3.85 0.55 -7.11
CA PHE A 36 -2.43 0.19 -7.06
C PHE A 36 -2.23 -1.27 -7.43
N THR A 37 -1.03 -1.62 -7.88
CA THR A 37 -0.65 -3.02 -8.13
C THR A 37 -0.39 -3.76 -6.82
N ASP A 38 -0.46 -5.09 -6.84
CA ASP A 38 -0.21 -5.90 -5.64
C ASP A 38 1.21 -5.67 -5.10
N SER A 39 2.21 -5.56 -5.99
CA SER A 39 3.59 -5.24 -5.61
C SER A 39 3.75 -3.86 -4.95
N GLN A 40 2.98 -2.85 -5.38
CA GLN A 40 2.98 -1.53 -4.73
C GLN A 40 2.40 -1.61 -3.32
N ILE A 41 1.30 -2.36 -3.15
CA ILE A 41 0.64 -2.59 -1.86
C ILE A 41 1.58 -3.34 -0.91
N GLU A 42 2.18 -4.44 -1.38
CA GLU A 42 3.15 -5.22 -0.61
C GLU A 42 4.33 -4.38 -0.13
N HIS A 43 4.94 -3.62 -1.05
CA HIS A 43 6.05 -2.73 -0.72
C HIS A 43 5.66 -1.71 0.35
N ALA A 44 4.50 -1.06 0.18
CA ALA A 44 4.02 -0.06 1.12
C ALA A 44 3.82 -0.65 2.52
N PHE A 45 3.15 -1.80 2.62
CA PHE A 45 2.83 -2.43 3.91
C PHE A 45 4.08 -2.92 4.63
N LEU A 46 5.02 -3.56 3.92
CA LEU A 46 6.30 -3.99 4.52
C LEU A 46 7.11 -2.81 5.06
N LYS A 47 7.13 -1.69 4.33
CA LYS A 47 7.82 -0.47 4.76
C LYS A 47 7.17 0.16 5.99
N VAL A 48 5.84 0.13 6.05
CA VAL A 48 5.06 0.63 7.19
C VAL A 48 5.25 -0.23 8.42
N GLY A 49 5.13 -1.56 8.29
CA GLY A 49 5.36 -2.53 9.36
C GLY A 49 6.71 -2.32 10.03
N ARG A 50 7.78 -2.20 9.23
CA ARG A 50 9.13 -1.92 9.76
C ARG A 50 9.25 -0.55 10.43
N LYS A 51 8.63 0.49 9.86
CA LYS A 51 8.77 1.88 10.35
C LYS A 51 8.10 2.11 11.70
N PHE A 52 6.95 1.49 11.94
CA PHE A 52 6.15 1.74 13.13
C PHE A 52 6.16 0.60 14.16
N ALA A 53 6.95 -0.45 13.91
CA ALA A 53 7.15 -1.54 14.86
C ALA A 53 7.59 -1.02 16.22
N GLY A 54 6.84 -1.35 17.27
CA GLY A 54 7.17 -0.96 18.65
C GLY A 54 6.94 0.52 19.00
N HIS A 55 6.41 1.33 18.07
CA HIS A 55 6.17 2.76 18.28
C HIS A 55 4.67 3.08 18.34
N PRO A 56 4.12 3.51 19.49
CA PRO A 56 2.70 3.87 19.58
C PRO A 56 2.42 5.02 18.62
N THR A 57 1.64 4.71 17.58
CA THR A 57 1.32 5.64 16.49
C THR A 57 -0.17 5.54 16.20
N GLU A 58 -0.83 6.69 16.13
CA GLU A 58 -2.24 6.79 15.79
C GLU A 58 -2.55 6.09 14.44
N PRO A 59 -3.58 5.23 14.37
CA PRO A 59 -3.94 4.51 13.14
C PRO A 59 -4.13 5.43 11.93
N ALA A 60 -4.78 6.59 12.13
CA ALA A 60 -5.00 7.58 11.07
C ALA A 60 -3.68 8.15 10.49
N THR A 61 -2.61 8.19 11.28
CA THR A 61 -1.28 8.61 10.81
C THR A 61 -0.65 7.53 9.93
N ILE A 62 -0.79 6.27 10.33
CA ILE A 62 -0.30 5.12 9.56
C ILE A 62 -1.04 5.03 8.22
N HIS A 63 -2.37 5.16 8.21
CA HIS A 63 -3.18 5.11 6.99
C HIS A 63 -2.79 6.22 5.99
N ARG A 64 -2.60 7.45 6.49
CA ARG A 64 -2.12 8.57 5.68
C ARG A 64 -0.73 8.30 5.11
N TYR A 65 0.16 7.73 5.92
CA TYR A 65 1.53 7.40 5.49
C TYR A 65 1.54 6.31 4.40
N VAL A 66 0.77 5.23 4.57
CA VAL A 66 0.59 4.17 3.56
C VAL A 66 0.10 4.76 2.24
N THR A 67 -0.95 5.58 2.29
CA THR A 67 -1.52 6.21 1.09
C THR A 67 -0.50 7.12 0.40
N GLY A 68 0.28 7.88 1.17
CA GLY A 68 1.37 8.70 0.64
C GLY A 68 2.45 7.85 -0.06
N LEU A 69 2.83 6.71 0.52
CA LEU A 69 3.78 5.78 -0.10
C LEU A 69 3.25 5.23 -1.43
N LEU A 70 1.99 4.79 -1.45
CA LEU A 70 1.37 4.25 -2.67
C LEU A 70 1.32 5.29 -3.79
N LEU A 71 0.95 6.54 -3.48
CA LEU A 71 0.95 7.64 -4.44
C LEU A 71 2.36 7.99 -4.94
N ASN A 72 3.40 7.82 -4.11
CA ASN A 72 4.78 8.01 -4.55
C ASN A 72 5.20 6.91 -5.53
N LEU A 73 4.92 5.65 -5.20
CA LEU A 73 5.25 4.51 -6.06
C LEU A 73 4.54 4.59 -7.41
N GLU A 74 3.26 4.99 -7.43
CA GLU A 74 2.50 5.23 -8.66
C GLU A 74 3.19 6.28 -9.55
N ARG A 75 3.60 7.40 -8.96
CA ARG A 75 4.32 8.47 -9.68
C ARG A 75 5.67 8.04 -10.22
N GLU A 76 6.42 7.24 -9.46
CA GLU A 76 7.71 6.70 -9.89
C GLU A 76 7.55 5.76 -11.09
N THR A 77 6.52 4.89 -11.07
CA THR A 77 6.19 4.03 -12.21
C THR A 77 5.84 4.87 -13.45
N THR A 78 5.00 5.89 -13.33
CA THR A 78 4.63 6.75 -14.46
C THR A 78 5.83 7.49 -15.06
N LYS A 79 6.74 8.01 -14.22
CA LYS A 79 7.95 8.69 -14.69
C LYS A 79 8.93 7.75 -15.39
N GLY A 80 9.12 6.54 -14.86
CA GLY A 80 9.95 5.51 -15.49
C GLY A 80 9.45 5.15 -16.88
N THR A 81 8.14 4.91 -17.02
CA THR A 81 7.52 4.61 -18.32
C THR A 81 7.66 5.75 -19.32
N MET A 82 7.53 7.02 -18.89
CA MET A 82 7.73 8.16 -19.79
C MET A 82 9.19 8.34 -20.24
N SER A 83 10.16 7.98 -19.39
CA SER A 83 11.58 8.07 -19.73
C SER A 83 12.00 7.00 -20.75
N ASP A 84 11.41 5.81 -20.66
CA ASP A 84 11.68 4.71 -21.61
C ASP A 84 11.06 4.96 -22.99
N VAL A 85 9.90 5.65 -23.05
CA VAL A 85 9.23 6.01 -24.32
C VAL A 85 9.94 7.16 -25.04
N ALA A 86 10.66 8.03 -24.33
CA ALA A 86 11.39 9.15 -24.93
C ALA A 86 12.75 8.78 -25.55
N THR A 87 13.16 7.50 -25.49
CA THR A 87 14.49 7.04 -25.96
C THR A 87 14.43 6.16 -27.23
N VAL A 88 13.31 6.16 -27.97
CA VAL A 88 13.15 5.40 -29.24
C VAL A 88 13.11 6.33 -30.44
#